data_AF-A0A9D7WQ23-F1
#
_entry.id   AF-A0A9D7WQ23-F1
#
_cell.length_a   1.000
_cell.length_b   1.000
_cell.length_c   1.000
_cell.angle_alpha   90.00
_cell.angle_beta   90.00
_cell.angle_gamma   90.00
#
_symmetry.space_group_name_H-M   'P 1'
#
loop_
_entity.id
_entity.type
_entity.pdbx_description
1 polymer ?
#
loop_
_entity_poly.entity_id
_entity_poly.type
_entity_poly.pdbx_seq_one_letter_code
_entity_poly.pdbx_strand_id
1 'polypeptide(L)'
;MSLDTQKRQDVTYFTGTEVEHTAMYGEHTLFVVGVQPCNEIQKRADAHGIKHLYFGTSQSFAPESDADWTAWENMIKALLSAGYWCTLDYDVFYVKEVLELGFDEHNNFVNMISVKLPYIKQFNYNATLKLDDNTWGDTNSGVWCHSIHSLMDRRVYTDWRDYVGDEVID
;
A
#
# COMPACT_ATOMS: atom_id res chain seq x y z
N MET A 1 20.62 -8.65 3.77
CA MET A 1 20.65 -7.21 4.09
C MET A 1 19.22 -6.81 4.36
N SER A 2 18.91 -6.38 5.57
CA SER A 2 17.62 -5.73 5.83
C SER A 2 17.64 -4.37 5.14
N LEU A 3 16.59 -4.05 4.37
CA LEU A 3 16.34 -2.67 3.97
C LEU A 3 16.09 -1.86 5.26
N ASP A 4 16.67 -0.66 5.33
CA ASP A 4 16.61 0.19 6.52
C ASP A 4 15.35 1.05 6.43
N THR A 5 14.26 0.60 7.08
CA THR A 5 12.98 1.30 7.07
C THR A 5 13.09 2.72 7.59
N GLN A 6 13.91 2.95 8.62
CA GLN A 6 14.08 4.28 9.22
C GLN A 6 14.67 5.26 8.20
N LYS A 7 15.74 4.86 7.49
CA LYS A 7 16.31 5.69 6.42
C LYS A 7 15.34 5.98 5.28
N ARG A 8 14.42 5.06 5.00
CA ARG A 8 13.38 5.28 3.97
C ARG A 8 12.24 6.17 4.45
N GLN A 9 12.04 6.31 5.76
CA GLN A 9 11.10 7.27 6.34
C GLN A 9 11.66 8.70 6.35
N ASP A 10 12.98 8.87 6.28
CA ASP A 10 13.64 10.18 6.21
C ASP A 10 13.52 10.85 4.82
N VAL A 11 13.05 10.12 3.81
CA VAL A 11 12.84 10.62 2.44
C VAL A 11 11.37 10.98 2.26
N THR A 12 11.07 12.17 1.74
CA THR A 12 9.68 12.61 1.50
C THR A 12 9.12 12.03 0.19
N TYR A 13 9.92 12.07 -0.87
CA TYR A 13 9.53 11.65 -2.22
C TYR A 13 10.64 10.88 -2.89
N PHE A 14 10.27 9.83 -3.60
CA PHE A 14 11.17 9.13 -4.51
C PHE A 14 10.37 8.53 -5.65
N THR A 15 11.05 8.26 -6.76
CA THR A 15 10.45 7.64 -7.94
C THR A 15 11.11 6.32 -8.22
N GLY A 16 10.36 5.40 -8.80
CA GLY A 16 10.83 4.06 -9.12
C GLY A 16 9.82 3.32 -9.98
N THR A 17 10.05 2.01 -10.14
CA THR A 17 9.08 1.11 -10.75
C THR A 17 8.30 0.41 -9.65
N GLU A 18 6.97 0.34 -9.77
CA GLU A 18 6.12 -0.46 -8.86
C GLU A 18 6.48 -1.95 -8.99
N VAL A 19 6.89 -2.59 -7.91
CA VAL A 19 7.40 -3.98 -7.92
C VAL A 19 6.52 -4.97 -7.15
N GLU A 20 5.50 -4.51 -6.45
CA GLU A 20 4.63 -5.26 -5.56
C GLU A 20 3.34 -5.72 -6.25
N HIS A 21 3.43 -6.32 -7.43
CA HIS A 21 2.36 -7.05 -8.13
C HIS A 21 0.91 -6.52 -7.97
N THR A 22 0.73 -5.19 -7.91
CA THR A 22 -0.59 -4.56 -7.83
C THR A 22 -1.21 -4.44 -9.23
N ALA A 23 -2.37 -3.81 -9.34
CA ALA A 23 -2.90 -3.37 -10.63
C ALA A 23 -1.95 -2.42 -11.38
N MET A 24 -1.00 -1.79 -10.68
CA MET A 24 -0.03 -0.84 -11.20
C MET A 24 1.39 -1.43 -11.32
N TYR A 25 1.53 -2.76 -11.31
CA TYR A 25 2.83 -3.43 -11.43
C TYR A 25 3.59 -3.03 -12.70
N GLY A 26 4.84 -2.62 -12.54
CA GLY A 26 5.71 -2.19 -13.63
C GLY A 26 5.56 -0.72 -14.02
N GLU A 27 4.61 0.02 -13.43
CA GLU A 27 4.40 1.43 -13.72
C GLU A 27 5.45 2.32 -13.06
N HIS A 28 5.85 3.39 -13.76
CA HIS A 28 6.70 4.41 -13.16
C HIS A 28 5.89 5.21 -12.16
N THR A 29 6.37 5.23 -10.91
CA THR A 29 5.57 5.56 -9.74
C THR A 29 6.27 6.62 -8.90
N LEU A 30 5.49 7.56 -8.38
CA LEU A 30 5.91 8.48 -7.34
C LEU A 30 5.50 7.92 -5.99
N PHE A 31 6.47 7.56 -5.18
CA PHE A 31 6.28 7.11 -3.81
C PHE A 31 6.31 8.31 -2.87
N VAL A 32 5.29 8.41 -2.02
CA VAL A 32 5.07 9.54 -1.11
C VAL A 32 5.06 9.03 0.32
N VAL A 33 5.99 9.53 1.14
CA VAL A 33 6.10 9.17 2.55
C VAL A 33 5.29 10.15 3.39
N GLY A 34 4.34 9.61 4.14
CA GLY A 34 3.47 10.40 5.01
C GLY A 34 2.48 11.31 4.27
N VAL A 35 1.84 12.20 5.02
CA VAL A 35 0.93 13.22 4.46
C VAL A 35 1.76 14.38 3.92
N GLN A 36 1.52 14.74 2.67
CA GLN A 36 2.19 15.85 2.00
C GLN A 36 1.20 16.76 1.27
N PRO A 37 1.56 18.02 0.96
CA PRO A 37 0.68 18.91 0.22
C PRO A 37 0.36 18.38 -1.20
N CYS A 38 -0.92 18.38 -1.60
CA CYS A 38 -1.33 17.84 -2.90
C CYS A 38 -0.70 18.57 -4.10
N ASN A 39 -0.55 19.89 -4.00
CA ASN A 39 0.09 20.70 -5.04
C ASN A 39 1.56 20.30 -5.28
N GLU A 40 2.24 19.90 -4.20
CA GLU A 40 3.61 19.44 -4.23
C GLU A 40 3.74 18.05 -4.87
N ILE A 41 2.83 17.14 -4.54
CA ILE A 41 2.76 15.82 -5.17
C ILE A 41 2.45 15.96 -6.66
N GLN A 42 1.43 16.74 -7.03
CA GLN A 42 1.05 16.95 -8.43
C GLN A 42 2.18 17.58 -9.24
N LYS A 43 2.84 18.63 -8.71
CA LYS A 43 3.96 19.28 -9.38
C LYS A 43 5.06 18.27 -9.73
N ARG A 44 5.42 17.38 -8.80
CA ARG A 44 6.45 16.36 -9.02
C ARG A 44 5.98 15.27 -9.97
N ALA A 45 4.76 14.77 -9.79
CA ALA A 45 4.20 13.75 -10.68
C ALA A 45 4.12 14.26 -12.13
N ASP A 46 3.58 15.46 -12.35
CA ASP A 46 3.44 16.06 -13.68
C ASP A 46 4.79 16.39 -14.31
N ALA A 47 5.77 16.90 -13.54
CA ALA A 47 7.11 17.20 -14.05
C ALA A 47 7.84 15.95 -14.55
N HIS A 48 7.51 14.77 -14.01
CA HIS A 48 8.09 13.49 -14.38
C HIS A 48 7.17 12.62 -15.26
N GLY A 49 5.99 13.15 -15.65
CA GLY A 49 5.00 12.41 -16.46
C GLY A 49 4.39 11.19 -15.77
N ILE A 50 4.43 11.15 -14.43
CA ILE A 50 3.97 10.04 -13.60
C ILE A 50 2.44 10.09 -13.45
N LYS A 51 1.79 8.94 -13.56
CA LYS A 51 0.34 8.78 -13.35
C LYS A 51 -0.03 7.94 -12.14
N HIS A 52 0.93 7.22 -11.56
CA HIS A 52 0.75 6.40 -10.38
C HIS A 52 1.42 7.03 -9.16
N LEU A 53 0.65 7.17 -8.09
CA LEU A 53 1.08 7.66 -6.78
C LEU A 53 0.93 6.53 -5.76
N TYR A 54 2.00 6.24 -5.03
CA TYR A 54 2.02 5.18 -4.02
C TYR A 54 2.22 5.80 -2.64
N PHE A 55 1.23 5.59 -1.77
CA PHE A 55 1.16 6.10 -0.40
C PHE A 55 1.35 4.98 0.61
N GLY A 56 1.74 5.33 1.84
CA GLY A 56 1.93 4.34 2.92
C GLY A 56 3.23 3.54 2.83
N THR A 57 4.03 3.78 1.78
CA THR A 57 5.38 3.23 1.62
C THR A 57 6.23 3.47 2.86
N SER A 58 7.21 2.60 3.09
CA SER A 58 8.09 2.66 4.28
C SER A 58 7.30 2.58 5.60
N GLN A 59 6.10 1.98 5.59
CA GLN A 59 5.19 1.90 6.74
C GLN A 59 4.79 3.29 7.26
N SER A 60 4.58 4.26 6.37
CA SER A 60 4.28 5.64 6.77
C SER A 60 2.82 5.88 7.14
N PHE A 61 1.91 4.97 6.81
CA PHE A 61 0.49 5.09 7.15
C PHE A 61 0.25 4.64 8.59
N ALA A 62 0.23 5.59 9.52
CA ALA A 62 -0.03 5.38 10.94
C ALA A 62 -0.80 6.57 11.55
N PRO A 63 -2.05 6.81 11.14
CA PRO A 63 -2.86 7.88 11.73
C PRO A 63 -3.15 7.60 13.21
N GLU A 64 -2.96 8.59 14.08
CA GLU A 64 -3.15 8.49 15.53
C GLU A 64 -4.33 9.35 16.03
N SER A 65 -4.78 10.31 15.22
CA SER A 65 -5.86 11.24 15.53
C SER A 65 -6.83 11.43 14.37
N ASP A 66 -8.05 11.90 14.66
CA ASP A 66 -9.05 12.26 13.63
C ASP A 66 -8.50 13.27 12.60
N ALA A 67 -7.59 14.14 13.04
CA ALA A 67 -6.91 15.09 12.17
C ALA A 67 -5.97 14.39 11.17
N ASP A 68 -5.24 13.36 11.61
CA ASP A 68 -4.37 12.58 10.73
C ASP A 68 -5.18 11.80 9.69
N TRP A 69 -6.26 11.16 10.12
CA TRP A 69 -7.22 10.50 9.23
C TRP A 69 -7.76 11.45 8.18
N THR A 70 -8.25 12.61 8.61
CA THR A 70 -8.77 13.67 7.73
C THR A 70 -7.68 14.15 6.75
N ALA A 71 -6.44 14.25 7.19
CA ALA A 71 -5.34 14.71 6.36
C ALA A 71 -4.98 13.70 5.26
N TRP A 72 -4.91 12.41 5.60
CA TRP A 72 -4.75 11.32 4.62
C TRP A 72 -5.91 11.26 3.62
N GLU A 73 -7.15 11.31 4.12
CA GLU A 73 -8.36 11.28 3.31
C GLU A 73 -8.38 12.40 2.28
N ASN A 74 -8.21 13.65 2.73
CA ASN A 74 -8.23 14.82 1.85
C ASN A 74 -7.11 14.77 0.81
N MET A 75 -5.91 14.32 1.21
CA MET A 75 -4.79 14.21 0.29
C MET A 75 -5.08 13.22 -0.83
N ILE A 76 -5.48 12.00 -0.49
CA ILE A 76 -5.69 10.92 -1.47
C ILE A 76 -6.92 11.22 -2.33
N LYS A 77 -8.04 11.66 -1.76
CA LYS A 77 -9.26 12.01 -2.54
C LYS A 77 -9.01 13.13 -3.54
N ALA A 78 -8.23 14.15 -3.17
CA ALA A 78 -7.90 15.23 -4.08
C ALA A 78 -7.10 14.72 -5.30
N LEU A 79 -6.18 13.78 -5.10
CA LEU A 79 -5.34 13.22 -6.16
C LEU A 79 -6.09 12.20 -7.02
N LEU A 80 -6.94 11.38 -6.42
CA LEU A 80 -7.90 10.52 -7.13
C LEU A 80 -8.82 11.35 -8.04
N SER A 81 -9.36 12.45 -7.52
CA SER A 81 -10.23 13.37 -8.27
C SER A 81 -9.50 14.10 -9.39
N ALA A 82 -8.19 14.30 -9.25
CA ALA A 82 -7.33 14.85 -10.30
C ALA A 82 -6.94 13.81 -11.37
N GLY A 83 -7.39 12.55 -11.24
CA GLY A 83 -7.22 11.49 -12.24
C GLY A 83 -5.93 10.67 -12.10
N TYR A 84 -5.22 10.77 -10.98
CA TYR A 84 -4.07 9.92 -10.68
C TYR A 84 -4.52 8.55 -10.20
N TRP A 85 -3.79 7.50 -10.58
CA TRP A 85 -3.89 6.22 -9.88
C TRP A 85 -3.25 6.35 -8.52
N CYS A 86 -3.96 5.93 -7.46
CA CYS A 86 -3.45 6.02 -6.10
C CYS A 86 -3.48 4.64 -5.45
N THR A 87 -2.32 4.17 -5.01
CA THR A 87 -2.20 2.98 -4.14
C THR A 87 -1.99 3.44 -2.70
N LEU A 88 -2.70 2.84 -1.74
CA LEU A 88 -2.40 2.99 -0.32
C LEU A 88 -1.96 1.64 0.26
N ASP A 89 -0.74 1.57 0.78
CA ASP A 89 -0.25 0.46 1.61
C ASP A 89 -0.52 0.72 3.08
N TYR A 90 -1.24 -0.19 3.71
CA TYR A 90 -1.63 -0.07 5.11
C TYR A 90 -1.74 -1.43 5.79
N ASP A 91 -1.55 -1.46 7.12
CA ASP A 91 -1.74 -2.67 7.91
C ASP A 91 -3.19 -3.14 7.87
N VAL A 92 -3.41 -4.47 7.84
CA VAL A 92 -4.75 -5.09 7.89
C VAL A 92 -5.59 -4.58 9.07
N PHE A 93 -4.94 -4.12 10.14
CA PHE A 93 -5.55 -3.46 11.28
C PHE A 93 -6.46 -2.28 10.88
N TYR A 94 -6.12 -1.51 9.84
CA TYR A 94 -6.84 -0.31 9.42
C TYR A 94 -7.92 -0.55 8.35
N VAL A 95 -8.21 -1.81 7.98
CA VAL A 95 -9.09 -2.13 6.84
C VAL A 95 -10.48 -1.52 7.00
N LYS A 96 -11.04 -1.54 8.20
CA LYS A 96 -12.38 -0.99 8.44
C LYS A 96 -12.40 0.53 8.22
N GLU A 97 -11.47 1.23 8.85
CA GLU A 97 -11.37 2.68 8.77
C GLU A 97 -11.09 3.13 7.34
N VAL A 98 -10.17 2.47 6.63
CA VAL A 98 -9.86 2.80 5.22
C VAL A 98 -11.08 2.60 4.31
N LEU A 99 -11.89 1.55 4.52
CA LEU A 99 -13.14 1.36 3.78
C LEU A 99 -14.14 2.51 4.03
N GLU A 100 -14.22 3.00 5.26
CA GLU A 100 -15.10 4.13 5.64
C GLU A 100 -14.64 5.46 5.03
N LEU A 101 -13.37 5.59 4.61
CA LEU A 101 -12.89 6.76 3.88
C LEU A 101 -13.45 6.86 2.45
N GLY A 102 -14.07 5.81 1.91
CA GLY A 102 -14.73 5.85 0.59
C GLY A 102 -13.77 5.97 -0.60
N PHE A 103 -12.50 5.58 -0.45
CA PHE A 103 -11.56 5.56 -1.57
C PHE A 103 -11.97 4.53 -2.65
N ASP A 104 -12.58 3.41 -2.25
CA ASP A 104 -13.09 2.36 -3.15
C ASP A 104 -14.24 2.83 -4.08
N GLU A 105 -14.78 4.03 -3.87
CA GLU A 105 -15.71 4.67 -4.81
C GLU A 105 -15.02 5.15 -6.09
N HIS A 106 -13.68 5.16 -6.10
CA HIS A 106 -12.84 5.58 -7.22
C HIS A 106 -12.21 4.37 -7.93
N ASN A 107 -12.51 4.19 -9.23
CA ASN A 107 -11.97 3.08 -10.04
C ASN A 107 -10.43 3.11 -10.21
N ASN A 108 -9.78 4.21 -9.87
CA ASN A 108 -8.35 4.45 -9.92
C ASN A 108 -7.67 4.36 -8.54
N PHE A 109 -8.35 3.81 -7.53
CA PHE A 109 -7.79 3.50 -6.23
C PHE A 109 -7.39 2.03 -6.13
N VAL A 110 -6.27 1.75 -5.45
CA VAL A 110 -5.73 0.41 -5.22
C VAL A 110 -5.45 0.23 -3.72
N ASN A 111 -6.11 -0.76 -3.13
CA ASN A 111 -5.84 -1.20 -1.76
C ASN A 111 -4.65 -2.17 -1.73
N MET A 112 -3.56 -1.78 -1.07
CA MET A 112 -2.47 -2.69 -0.68
C MET A 112 -2.63 -3.04 0.81
N ILE A 113 -3.32 -4.15 1.08
CA ILE A 113 -3.58 -4.61 2.46
C ILE A 113 -2.43 -5.49 2.95
N SER A 114 -1.61 -4.96 3.85
CA SER A 114 -0.40 -5.61 4.34
C SER A 114 -0.66 -6.48 5.58
N VAL A 115 -0.67 -7.82 5.39
CA VAL A 115 -0.73 -8.83 6.46
C VAL A 115 0.67 -9.38 6.77
N LYS A 116 1.15 -9.19 8.00
CA LYS A 116 2.50 -9.60 8.41
C LYS A 116 2.49 -11.04 8.90
N LEU A 117 3.13 -11.94 8.14
CA LEU A 117 3.30 -13.35 8.50
C LEU A 117 4.79 -13.73 8.53
N PRO A 118 5.53 -13.40 9.62
CA PRO A 118 6.96 -13.62 9.69
C PRO A 118 7.31 -15.11 9.66
N TYR A 119 8.50 -15.43 9.14
CA TYR A 119 9.01 -16.80 9.03
C TYR A 119 8.11 -17.76 8.24
N ILE A 120 7.37 -17.24 7.25
CA ILE A 120 6.37 -17.98 6.46
C ILE A 120 6.85 -19.35 5.91
N LYS A 121 8.15 -19.49 5.63
CA LYS A 121 8.79 -20.75 5.15
C LYS A 121 8.96 -21.85 6.22
N GLN A 122 8.77 -21.54 7.50
CA GLN A 122 8.90 -22.51 8.61
C GLN A 122 7.60 -23.30 8.87
N PHE A 123 6.47 -22.82 8.34
CA PHE A 123 5.20 -23.53 8.46
C PHE A 123 5.21 -24.82 7.64
N ASN A 124 4.61 -25.88 8.19
CA ASN A 124 4.48 -27.16 7.47
C ASN A 124 3.31 -27.12 6.47
N TYR A 125 3.20 -28.18 5.65
CA TYR A 125 2.21 -28.32 4.57
C TYR A 125 0.73 -28.18 4.99
N ASN A 126 0.40 -28.25 6.28
CA ASN A 126 -0.98 -28.10 6.78
C ASN A 126 -1.35 -26.64 7.12
N ALA A 127 -0.38 -25.71 7.08
CA ALA A 127 -0.63 -24.34 7.50
C ALA A 127 -1.60 -23.62 6.55
N THR A 128 -2.61 -22.99 7.15
CA THR A 128 -3.74 -22.35 6.47
C THR A 128 -3.89 -20.94 7.00
N LEU A 129 -3.94 -19.95 6.10
CA LEU A 129 -4.32 -18.59 6.41
C LEU A 129 -5.85 -18.46 6.27
N LYS A 130 -6.49 -17.85 7.25
CA LYS A 130 -7.93 -17.61 7.26
C LYS A 130 -8.20 -16.11 7.12
N LEU A 131 -9.02 -15.74 6.15
CA LEU A 131 -9.70 -14.45 6.08
C LEU A 131 -11.03 -14.61 6.81
N ASP A 132 -11.13 -13.97 7.97
CA ASP A 132 -12.22 -14.16 8.93
C ASP A 132 -13.21 -13.00 8.92
N ASP A 133 -14.34 -13.22 9.56
CA ASP A 133 -15.29 -12.17 9.93
C ASP A 133 -14.91 -11.59 11.31
N ASN A 134 -15.41 -10.40 11.65
CA ASN A 134 -15.21 -9.78 12.97
C ASN A 134 -15.72 -10.68 14.09
N THR A 135 -16.89 -11.27 13.86
CA THR A 135 -17.53 -12.28 14.70
C THR A 135 -18.50 -13.10 13.85
N TRP A 136 -19.28 -13.98 14.45
CA TRP A 136 -20.16 -14.91 13.72
C TRP A 136 -21.24 -14.18 12.90
N GLY A 137 -21.02 -14.05 11.58
CA GLY A 137 -22.00 -13.53 10.62
C GLY A 137 -22.25 -12.02 10.73
N ASP A 138 -21.21 -11.25 11.05
CA ASP A 138 -21.27 -9.80 11.23
C ASP A 138 -21.10 -9.05 9.90
N THR A 139 -19.95 -9.20 9.25
CA THR A 139 -19.60 -8.44 8.04
C THR A 139 -19.48 -9.31 6.80
N ASN A 140 -19.27 -10.62 6.95
CA ASN A 140 -19.02 -11.53 5.84
C ASN A 140 -20.04 -12.69 5.81
N SER A 141 -20.30 -13.22 4.61
CA SER A 141 -21.15 -14.42 4.44
C SER A 141 -20.51 -15.72 4.92
N GLY A 142 -19.23 -15.68 5.28
CA GLY A 142 -18.43 -16.83 5.66
C GLY A 142 -16.96 -16.44 5.79
N VAL A 143 -16.09 -17.46 5.71
CA VAL A 143 -14.64 -17.32 5.87
C VAL A 143 -13.93 -17.98 4.71
N TRP A 144 -12.79 -17.42 4.30
CA TRP A 144 -11.97 -17.99 3.24
C TRP A 144 -10.68 -18.56 3.82
N CYS A 145 -10.45 -19.85 3.60
CA CYS A 145 -9.27 -20.56 4.08
C CYS A 145 -8.34 -20.89 2.90
N HIS A 146 -7.12 -20.39 2.97
CA HIS A 146 -6.11 -20.55 1.92
C HIS A 146 -4.90 -21.29 2.48
N SER A 147 -4.44 -22.33 1.78
CA SER A 147 -3.12 -22.88 2.08
C SER A 147 -2.08 -21.80 1.86
N ILE A 148 -1.22 -21.57 2.86
CA ILE A 148 -0.12 -20.61 2.76
C ILE A 148 0.80 -20.96 1.59
N HIS A 149 0.96 -22.26 1.28
CA HIS A 149 1.81 -22.73 0.20
C HIS A 149 1.29 -22.32 -1.18
N SER A 150 -0.04 -22.23 -1.35
CA SER A 150 -0.64 -21.71 -2.58
C SER A 150 -0.49 -20.20 -2.71
N LEU A 151 -0.42 -19.47 -1.59
CA LEU A 151 -0.20 -18.02 -1.57
C LEU A 151 1.27 -17.64 -1.85
N MET A 152 2.22 -18.55 -1.56
CA MET A 152 3.64 -18.36 -1.86
C MET A 152 4.02 -18.67 -3.31
N ASP A 153 3.09 -18.44 -4.26
CA ASP A 153 3.34 -18.65 -5.69
C ASP A 153 4.46 -17.72 -6.18
N ARG A 154 5.40 -18.26 -6.96
CA ARG A 154 6.56 -17.52 -7.47
C ARG A 154 6.17 -16.38 -8.41
N ARG A 155 5.00 -16.44 -9.05
CA ARG A 155 4.51 -15.44 -10.02
C ARG A 155 4.11 -14.11 -9.38
N VAL A 156 3.88 -14.11 -8.07
CA VAL A 156 3.46 -12.93 -7.29
C VAL A 156 4.49 -12.60 -6.19
N TYR A 157 5.73 -13.06 -6.38
CA TYR A 157 6.81 -12.89 -5.40
C TYR A 157 7.78 -11.79 -5.83
N THR A 158 7.91 -10.77 -4.99
CA THR A 158 8.91 -9.71 -5.12
C THR A 158 10.09 -10.01 -4.19
N ASP A 159 11.31 -10.03 -4.74
CA ASP A 159 12.53 -10.21 -3.96
C ASP A 159 12.98 -8.86 -3.39
N TRP A 160 13.62 -8.85 -2.21
CA TRP A 160 14.17 -7.60 -1.65
C TRP A 160 15.16 -6.88 -2.57
N ARG A 161 15.81 -7.63 -3.48
CA ARG A 161 16.70 -7.07 -4.49
C ARG A 161 15.96 -6.26 -5.56
N ASP A 162 14.65 -6.41 -5.70
CA ASP A 162 13.85 -5.68 -6.68
C ASP A 162 13.46 -4.28 -6.17
N TYR A 163 13.55 -4.03 -4.85
CA TYR A 163 13.30 -2.73 -4.22
C TYR A 163 14.52 -1.78 -4.30
N VAL A 164 15.37 -1.92 -5.31
CA VAL A 164 16.58 -1.08 -5.50
C VAL A 164 16.45 -0.27 -6.78
N GLY A 165 17.09 0.89 -6.84
CA GLY A 165 17.07 1.76 -8.01
C GLY A 165 16.09 2.93 -7.92
N ASP A 166 15.42 3.09 -6.77
CA ASP A 166 14.61 4.26 -6.49
C ASP A 166 15.46 5.54 -6.42
N GLU A 167 14.96 6.61 -7.01
CA GLU A 167 15.61 7.91 -7.07
C GLU A 167 14.87 8.91 -6.18
N VAL A 168 15.55 9.44 -5.16
CA VAL A 168 15.03 10.52 -4.31
C VAL A 168 14.85 11.77 -5.15
N ILE A 169 13.70 12.43 -5.01
CA ILE A 169 13.42 13.69 -5.70
C ILE A 169 13.07 14.79 -4.69
N ASP A 170 13.58 16.00 -4.96
CA ASP A 170 13.36 17.19 -4.14
C ASP A 170 12.00 17.85 -4.40
#